data_AF-A0A9P5N1P8-F1
#
_entry.id   AF-A0A9P5N1P8-F1
#
_cell.length_a   1.000
_cell.length_b   1.000
_cell.length_c   1.000
_cell.angle_alpha   90.00
_cell.angle_beta   90.00
_cell.angle_gamma   90.00
#
_symmetry.space_group_name_H-M   'P 1'
#
loop_
_entity.id
_entity.type
_entity.pdbx_description
1 polymer ?
#
loop_
_entity_poly.entity_id
_entity_poly.type
_entity_poly.pdbx_seq_one_letter_code
_entity_poly.pdbx_strand_id
1 'polypeptide(L)'
;MPKGLRLKKTPTEQVEHDMRRARRAAKKAAHRQYRAHDGDFDSDGRSSKRSRTVGDDGVNLDPSFSGPEPSPLRDGAHTVVEEEIFQEKLWNALGEDERLDGIEARLNEDVYVPRRWRGISSQASSSDTVGGPGDNPNIMNDDEYAEWVRAGMRRKRDAAAHREQERQRVLRAWAQAEIARVLKTDEDARRRARHERKRRRHADALDAYKQCWVGLLESKSKSADLGFGDIPWPVPDIPPDLSQITAEAVSAFLFFPEEGLDEAERGRTRKEELRGTMLRFHPDKFEGRVIPQVKHEERAAVREGANAVTRAITALMADRGDIT
;
A
#
# COMPACT_ATOMS: atom_id res chain seq x y z
N MET A 1 -57.82 9.76 20.59
CA MET A 1 -56.36 9.64 20.83
C MET A 1 -55.64 10.65 19.95
N PRO A 2 -55.14 11.78 20.50
CA PRO A 2 -54.43 12.78 19.71
C PRO A 2 -53.07 12.23 19.21
N LYS A 3 -52.76 12.49 17.94
CA LYS A 3 -51.51 12.08 17.29
C LYS A 3 -50.35 12.92 17.85
N GLY A 4 -49.32 12.26 18.39
CA GLY A 4 -48.18 12.92 19.03
C GLY A 4 -47.44 13.89 18.09
N LEU A 5 -47.13 15.07 18.62
CA LEU A 5 -46.45 16.17 17.93
C LEU A 5 -45.01 15.76 17.59
N ARG A 6 -44.67 15.67 16.30
CA ARG A 6 -43.30 15.38 15.84
C ARG A 6 -42.53 16.70 15.71
N LEU A 7 -41.72 17.02 16.71
CA LEU A 7 -40.77 18.13 16.64
C LEU A 7 -39.70 17.82 15.58
N LYS A 8 -39.40 18.79 14.71
CA LYS A 8 -38.31 18.70 13.74
C LYS A 8 -36.98 18.79 14.50
N LYS A 9 -36.01 17.94 14.13
CA LYS A 9 -34.66 17.96 14.70
C LYS A 9 -33.97 19.29 14.38
N THR A 10 -33.16 19.78 15.30
CA THR A 10 -32.34 20.98 15.06
C THR A 10 -31.18 20.65 14.11
N PRO A 11 -30.66 21.62 13.34
CA PRO A 11 -29.53 21.36 12.42
C PRO A 11 -28.29 20.80 13.12
N THR A 12 -28.05 21.19 14.37
CA THR A 12 -26.93 20.69 15.18
C THR A 12 -27.11 19.22 15.56
N GLU A 13 -28.34 18.82 15.91
CA GLU A 13 -28.68 17.43 16.23
C GLU A 13 -28.60 16.51 15.00
N GLN A 14 -28.87 17.06 13.80
CA GLN A 14 -28.71 16.35 12.53
C GLN A 14 -27.23 16.04 12.26
N VAL A 15 -26.34 17.03 12.43
CA VAL A 15 -24.88 16.84 12.25
C VAL A 15 -24.31 15.82 13.23
N GLU A 16 -24.73 15.86 14.50
CA GLU A 16 -24.28 14.88 15.49
C GLU A 16 -24.78 13.47 15.16
N HIS A 17 -26.03 13.35 14.72
CA HIS A 17 -26.61 12.09 14.30
C HIS A 17 -25.86 11.50 13.09
N ASP A 18 -25.50 12.34 12.12
CA ASP A 18 -24.77 11.92 10.92
C ASP A 18 -23.31 11.54 11.25
N MET A 19 -22.65 12.28 12.14
CA MET A 19 -21.33 11.89 12.70
C MET A 19 -21.39 10.54 13.42
N ARG A 20 -22.43 10.31 14.23
CA ARG A 20 -22.63 9.04 14.94
C ARG A 20 -22.92 7.89 13.96
N ARG A 21 -23.69 8.15 12.90
CA ARG A 21 -23.99 7.18 11.84
C ARG A 21 -22.73 6.86 11.03
N ALA A 22 -21.93 7.86 10.65
CA ALA A 22 -20.66 7.71 9.97
C ALA A 22 -19.66 6.89 10.78
N ARG A 23 -19.54 7.15 12.10
CA ARG A 23 -18.67 6.37 12.99
C ARG A 23 -19.11 4.90 13.09
N ARG A 24 -20.42 4.64 13.13
CA ARG A 24 -20.96 3.26 13.10
C ARG A 24 -20.72 2.58 11.75
N ALA A 25 -20.87 3.31 10.64
CA ALA A 25 -20.60 2.80 9.31
C ALA A 25 -19.11 2.46 9.12
N ALA A 26 -18.20 3.35 9.53
CA ALA A 26 -16.76 3.13 9.50
C ALA A 26 -16.35 1.92 10.35
N LYS A 27 -16.89 1.79 11.57
CA LYS A 27 -16.63 0.61 12.42
C LYS A 27 -17.13 -0.69 11.76
N LYS A 28 -18.27 -0.65 11.08
CA LYS A 28 -18.82 -1.81 10.36
C LYS A 28 -18.01 -2.14 9.11
N ALA A 29 -17.50 -1.14 8.39
CA ALA A 29 -16.61 -1.32 7.23
C ALA A 29 -15.27 -1.93 7.63
N ALA A 30 -14.63 -1.41 8.69
CA ALA A 30 -13.41 -1.98 9.24
C ALA A 30 -13.61 -3.44 9.69
N HIS A 31 -14.74 -3.75 10.34
CA HIS A 31 -15.04 -5.12 10.75
C HIS A 31 -15.28 -6.07 9.56
N ARG A 32 -15.85 -5.57 8.45
CA ARG A 32 -15.98 -6.35 7.21
C ARG A 32 -14.63 -6.66 6.57
N GLN A 33 -13.68 -5.71 6.58
CA GLN A 33 -12.33 -5.93 6.06
C GLN A 33 -11.58 -7.02 6.85
N TYR A 34 -11.73 -7.03 8.18
CA TYR A 34 -11.15 -8.11 9.00
C TYR A 34 -11.79 -9.47 8.71
N ARG A 35 -13.12 -9.55 8.56
CA ARG A 35 -13.80 -10.82 8.24
C ARG A 35 -13.53 -11.34 6.83
N ALA A 36 -13.26 -10.46 5.87
CA ALA A 36 -12.93 -10.86 4.50
C ALA A 36 -11.51 -11.46 4.40
N HIS A 37 -10.62 -11.13 5.34
CA HIS A 37 -9.23 -11.62 5.34
C HIS A 37 -9.08 -12.99 6.02
N ASP A 38 -10.00 -13.39 6.91
CA ASP A 38 -9.97 -14.68 7.61
C ASP A 38 -10.90 -15.74 7.00
N GLY A 39 -11.49 -15.47 5.83
CA GLY A 39 -12.54 -16.31 5.22
C GLY A 39 -12.08 -17.41 4.26
N ASP A 40 -10.78 -17.55 3.99
CA ASP A 40 -10.27 -18.41 2.91
C ASP A 40 -9.43 -19.61 3.41
N PHE A 41 -9.58 -19.97 4.70
CA PHE A 41 -8.94 -21.16 5.25
C PHE A 41 -9.93 -21.96 6.09
N ASP A 42 -10.23 -23.18 5.61
CA ASP A 42 -10.98 -24.27 6.26
C ASP A 42 -12.50 -24.14 6.44
N SER A 43 -13.27 -24.60 5.43
CA SER A 43 -14.50 -25.37 5.71
C SER A 43 -14.94 -26.28 4.54
N ASP A 44 -14.06 -27.18 4.08
CA ASP A 44 -14.52 -28.45 3.52
C ASP A 44 -14.88 -29.39 4.69
N GLY A 45 -16.01 -29.09 5.35
CA GLY A 45 -16.35 -29.66 6.65
C GLY A 45 -17.85 -29.88 6.86
N ARG A 46 -18.47 -30.64 5.94
CA ARG A 46 -19.59 -31.56 6.19
C ARG A 46 -20.58 -31.19 7.33
N SER A 47 -21.73 -30.59 7.00
CA SER A 47 -22.97 -30.91 7.72
C SER A 47 -24.22 -30.61 6.88
N SER A 48 -24.45 -31.48 5.89
CA SER A 48 -25.74 -31.64 5.23
C SER A 48 -26.77 -32.17 6.24
N LYS A 49 -27.63 -31.28 6.77
CA LYS A 49 -28.91 -31.69 7.37
C LYS A 49 -29.98 -31.73 6.29
N ARG A 50 -30.22 -32.95 5.81
CA ARG A 50 -31.38 -33.38 5.02
C ARG A 50 -32.69 -32.87 5.67
N SER A 51 -33.44 -32.06 4.94
CA SER A 51 -34.90 -31.98 5.09
C SER A 51 -35.51 -32.82 3.97
N ARG A 52 -36.11 -33.95 4.34
CA ARG A 52 -36.92 -34.80 3.45
C ARG A 52 -38.30 -34.17 3.31
N THR A 53 -38.71 -33.88 2.09
CA THR A 53 -40.13 -33.88 1.71
C THR A 53 -40.29 -34.81 0.52
N VAL A 54 -41.15 -35.80 0.72
CA VAL A 54 -41.55 -36.86 -0.20
C VAL A 54 -42.75 -36.38 -1.01
N GLY A 55 -42.79 -36.81 -2.27
CA GLY A 55 -43.96 -36.77 -3.16
C GLY A 55 -43.68 -35.90 -4.38
N ASP A 56 -44.07 -36.27 -5.59
CA ASP A 56 -44.75 -37.45 -6.13
C ASP A 56 -44.83 -37.20 -7.66
N ASP A 57 -44.84 -38.26 -8.46
CA ASP A 57 -45.26 -38.36 -9.88
C ASP A 57 -44.99 -37.18 -10.85
N GLY A 58 -44.19 -37.32 -11.91
CA GLY A 58 -44.39 -38.30 -12.98
C GLY A 58 -44.62 -37.56 -14.31
N VAL A 59 -44.24 -38.19 -15.42
CA VAL A 59 -44.47 -37.86 -16.85
C VAL A 59 -43.51 -36.88 -17.60
N ASN A 60 -42.51 -37.49 -18.26
CA ASN A 60 -42.35 -37.60 -19.72
C ASN A 60 -42.57 -36.37 -20.64
N LEU A 61 -41.51 -35.96 -21.37
CA LEU A 61 -41.41 -35.86 -22.85
C LEU A 61 -40.45 -34.73 -23.32
N ASP A 62 -39.29 -35.16 -23.84
CA ASP A 62 -38.62 -34.75 -25.10
C ASP A 62 -38.30 -33.24 -25.41
N PRO A 63 -37.54 -32.90 -26.48
CA PRO A 63 -36.35 -32.06 -26.36
C PRO A 63 -36.50 -30.73 -27.11
N SER A 64 -36.11 -29.62 -26.52
CA SER A 64 -36.05 -28.35 -27.27
C SER A 64 -34.87 -27.51 -26.85
N PHE A 65 -33.84 -27.59 -27.68
CA PHE A 65 -33.09 -26.47 -28.23
C PHE A 65 -33.58 -25.09 -27.75
N SER A 66 -32.82 -24.43 -26.90
CA SER A 66 -32.93 -23.01 -26.59
C SER A 66 -31.53 -22.51 -26.24
N GLY A 67 -31.10 -21.46 -26.95
CA GLY A 67 -29.74 -20.91 -26.89
C GLY A 67 -29.38 -20.29 -25.53
N PRO A 68 -28.14 -19.82 -25.36
CA PRO A 68 -27.69 -19.21 -24.12
C PRO A 68 -28.43 -17.87 -23.91
N GLU A 69 -29.44 -17.88 -23.05
CA GLU A 69 -29.99 -16.66 -22.44
C GLU A 69 -28.94 -16.07 -21.48
N PRO A 70 -28.60 -14.77 -21.60
CA PRO A 70 -27.75 -14.09 -20.64
C PRO A 70 -28.53 -13.89 -19.34
N SER A 71 -28.06 -14.53 -18.27
CA SER A 71 -28.60 -14.36 -16.91
C SER A 71 -28.46 -12.90 -16.45
N PRO A 72 -29.54 -12.18 -16.11
CA PRO A 72 -29.48 -10.81 -15.63
C PRO A 72 -29.47 -10.81 -14.11
N LEU A 73 -28.45 -11.36 -13.46
CA LEU A 73 -28.46 -11.42 -12.00
C LEU A 73 -27.04 -11.57 -11.42
N ARG A 74 -26.36 -10.43 -11.20
CA ARG A 74 -25.45 -10.11 -10.08
C ARG A 74 -24.36 -9.11 -10.50
N ASP A 75 -24.71 -7.86 -10.78
CA ASP A 75 -23.68 -6.80 -10.95
C ASP A 75 -24.12 -5.41 -10.43
N GLY A 76 -25.00 -5.37 -9.43
CA GLY A 76 -25.46 -4.09 -8.86
C GLY A 76 -24.46 -3.40 -7.90
N ALA A 77 -23.39 -4.08 -7.48
CA ALA A 77 -22.43 -3.54 -6.50
C ALA A 77 -21.06 -3.22 -7.09
N HIS A 78 -20.67 -3.90 -8.18
CA HIS A 78 -19.45 -3.56 -8.92
C HIS A 78 -19.62 -2.29 -9.75
N THR A 79 -20.82 -2.11 -10.32
CA THR A 79 -21.19 -0.94 -11.12
C THR A 79 -21.09 0.39 -10.37
N VAL A 80 -21.48 0.45 -9.09
CA VAL A 80 -21.39 1.71 -8.32
C VAL A 80 -19.94 2.11 -8.02
N VAL A 81 -19.08 1.14 -7.71
CA VAL A 81 -17.66 1.42 -7.44
C VAL A 81 -16.91 1.75 -8.73
N GLU A 82 -17.23 1.06 -9.82
CA GLU A 82 -16.69 1.37 -11.14
C GLU A 82 -17.19 2.73 -11.66
N GLU A 83 -18.43 3.11 -11.38
CA GLU A 83 -18.99 4.42 -11.74
C GLU A 83 -18.37 5.54 -10.89
N GLU A 84 -18.07 5.30 -9.60
CA GLU A 84 -17.31 6.25 -8.77
C GLU A 84 -15.87 6.42 -9.28
N ILE A 85 -15.17 5.33 -9.61
CA ILE A 85 -13.82 5.36 -10.18
C ILE A 85 -13.84 6.02 -11.57
N PHE A 86 -14.84 5.74 -12.38
CA PHE A 86 -15.00 6.32 -13.70
C PHE A 86 -15.30 7.82 -13.62
N GLN A 87 -16.16 8.26 -12.70
CA GLN A 87 -16.39 9.67 -12.42
C GLN A 87 -15.11 10.34 -11.94
N GLU A 88 -14.41 9.77 -10.96
CA GLU A 88 -13.16 10.35 -10.44
C GLU A 88 -12.08 10.47 -11.53
N LYS A 89 -12.01 9.48 -12.43
CA LYS A 89 -11.13 9.51 -13.61
C LYS A 89 -11.54 10.59 -14.63
N LEU A 90 -12.84 10.85 -14.79
CA LEU A 90 -13.38 11.95 -15.61
C LEU A 90 -13.06 13.32 -15.01
N TRP A 91 -13.18 13.46 -13.68
CA TRP A 91 -12.83 14.69 -12.97
C TRP A 91 -11.32 14.98 -12.99
N ASN A 92 -10.47 13.95 -12.92
CA ASN A 92 -9.03 14.11 -13.10
C ASN A 92 -8.65 14.47 -14.54
N ALA A 93 -9.28 13.82 -15.54
CA ALA A 93 -9.04 14.14 -16.94
C ALA A 93 -9.43 15.58 -17.31
N LEU A 94 -10.52 16.10 -16.73
CA LEU A 94 -10.94 17.50 -16.88
C LEU A 94 -10.10 18.49 -16.06
N GLY A 95 -9.36 18.01 -15.05
CA GLY A 95 -8.48 18.83 -14.23
C GLY A 95 -7.07 19.02 -14.79
N GLU A 96 -6.60 18.07 -15.61
CA GLU A 96 -5.27 18.08 -16.26
C GLU A 96 -5.24 18.71 -17.66
N ASP A 97 -6.39 19.01 -18.27
CA ASP A 97 -6.41 19.86 -19.45
C ASP A 97 -5.89 21.24 -19.02
N GLU A 98 -4.66 21.54 -19.45
CA GLU A 98 -4.01 22.83 -19.36
C GLU A 98 -5.03 23.91 -19.71
N ARG A 99 -5.55 24.52 -18.64
CA ARG A 99 -6.45 25.65 -18.65
C ARG A 99 -6.04 26.57 -19.80
N LEU A 100 -6.93 26.81 -20.76
CA LEU A 100 -6.69 27.64 -21.94
C LEU A 100 -5.98 28.97 -21.60
N ASP A 101 -6.19 29.48 -20.37
CA ASP A 101 -5.47 30.60 -19.75
C ASP A 101 -3.93 30.48 -19.80
N GLY A 102 -3.36 29.28 -19.64
CA GLY A 102 -1.92 29.01 -19.68
C GLY A 102 -1.36 28.99 -21.10
N ILE A 103 -2.12 28.48 -22.07
CA ILE A 103 -1.76 28.49 -23.49
C ILE A 103 -1.87 29.92 -24.04
N GLU A 104 -2.87 30.69 -23.62
CA GLU A 104 -3.03 32.11 -23.98
C GLU A 104 -1.95 33.00 -23.34
N ALA A 105 -1.54 32.72 -22.09
CA ALA A 105 -0.43 33.42 -21.45
C ALA A 105 0.90 33.15 -22.19
N ARG A 106 1.17 31.89 -22.57
CA ARG A 106 2.38 31.51 -23.33
C ARG A 106 2.38 32.11 -24.74
N LEU A 107 1.24 32.14 -25.42
CA LEU A 107 1.10 32.77 -26.74
C LEU A 107 1.23 34.30 -26.67
N ASN A 108 0.81 34.93 -25.56
CA ASN A 108 0.99 36.37 -25.38
C ASN A 108 2.39 36.77 -24.89
N GLU A 109 3.15 35.85 -24.27
CA GLU A 109 4.49 36.15 -23.75
C GLU A 109 5.54 36.27 -24.87
N ASP A 110 5.37 35.56 -25.99
CA ASP A 110 6.32 35.56 -27.13
C ASP A 110 5.94 36.49 -28.30
N VAL A 111 4.76 37.12 -28.29
CA VAL A 111 4.43 38.13 -29.31
C VAL A 111 4.97 39.50 -28.85
N TYR A 112 6.26 39.71 -29.07
CA TYR A 112 6.87 41.05 -29.03
C TYR A 112 6.26 41.91 -30.13
N VAL A 113 5.09 42.51 -29.88
CA VAL A 113 4.50 43.52 -30.78
C VAL A 113 5.37 44.77 -30.70
N PRO A 114 6.11 45.13 -31.76
CA PRO A 114 6.99 46.29 -31.73
C PRO A 114 6.21 47.55 -31.40
N ARG A 115 6.76 48.39 -30.52
CA ARG A 115 6.10 49.59 -29.97
C ARG A 115 5.43 50.49 -31.01
N ARG A 116 5.92 50.54 -32.25
CA ARG A 116 5.37 51.35 -33.34
C ARG A 116 4.00 50.87 -33.86
N TRP A 117 3.62 49.62 -33.60
CA TRP A 117 2.31 49.04 -33.96
C TRP A 117 1.33 49.04 -32.77
N ARG A 118 1.78 49.34 -31.55
CA ARG A 118 0.88 49.80 -30.49
C ARG A 118 0.49 51.22 -30.88
N GLY A 119 -0.79 51.44 -31.15
CA GLY A 119 -1.30 52.71 -31.65
C GLY A 119 -0.76 53.92 -30.88
N ILE A 120 -0.59 55.03 -31.62
CA ILE A 120 -0.11 56.36 -31.20
C ILE A 120 -1.04 57.03 -30.15
N SER A 121 -1.91 56.28 -29.48
CA SER A 121 -2.69 56.73 -28.32
C SER A 121 -1.97 56.52 -26.98
N SER A 122 -0.79 55.89 -26.94
CA SER A 122 -0.15 55.49 -25.67
C SER A 122 0.99 56.41 -25.18
N GLN A 123 1.11 57.62 -25.72
CA GLN A 123 2.10 58.60 -25.26
C GLN A 123 1.59 60.04 -25.12
N ALA A 124 0.30 60.20 -24.81
CA ALA A 124 -0.23 61.39 -24.16
C ALA A 124 -1.00 60.91 -22.92
N SER A 125 -0.84 61.63 -21.80
CA SER A 125 -1.43 61.34 -20.49
C SER A 125 -0.98 60.04 -19.79
N SER A 126 0.18 60.13 -19.11
CA SER A 126 0.40 59.46 -17.82
C SER A 126 -0.60 59.99 -16.77
N SER A 127 -1.90 59.73 -16.98
CA SER A 127 -3.01 60.08 -16.10
C SER A 127 -4.25 59.21 -16.40
N ASP A 128 -4.04 58.00 -16.92
CA ASP A 128 -5.13 57.09 -17.33
C ASP A 128 -5.32 55.93 -16.34
N THR A 129 -4.91 56.13 -15.09
CA THR A 129 -5.63 55.52 -13.98
C THR A 129 -6.82 56.42 -13.65
N VAL A 130 -7.87 56.38 -14.46
CA VAL A 130 -9.18 56.89 -14.07
C VAL A 130 -9.53 56.24 -12.72
N GLY A 131 -9.44 57.02 -11.64
CA GLY A 131 -9.57 56.55 -10.25
C GLY A 131 -8.27 56.33 -9.48
N GLY A 132 -7.17 56.97 -9.87
CA GLY A 132 -6.01 57.15 -8.98
C GLY A 132 -6.38 58.09 -7.81
N PRO A 133 -5.79 57.93 -6.61
CA PRO A 133 -6.12 58.71 -5.41
C PRO A 133 -5.82 60.22 -5.48
N GLY A 134 -5.58 60.78 -6.67
CA GLY A 134 -5.34 62.21 -6.92
C GLY A 134 -6.39 62.90 -7.81
N ASP A 135 -7.42 62.19 -8.28
CA ASP A 135 -8.48 62.81 -9.09
C ASP A 135 -9.42 63.61 -8.19
N ASN A 136 -9.35 64.95 -8.27
CA ASN A 136 -10.23 65.84 -7.52
C ASN A 136 -11.69 65.64 -8.00
N PRO A 137 -12.62 65.18 -7.15
CA PRO A 137 -14.00 64.86 -7.56
C PRO A 137 -14.83 66.09 -7.96
N ASN A 138 -14.34 67.30 -7.68
CA ASN A 138 -15.02 68.56 -7.95
C ASN A 138 -14.84 69.09 -9.38
N ILE A 139 -13.97 68.46 -10.18
CA ILE A 139 -13.71 68.85 -11.59
C ILE A 139 -14.21 67.82 -12.60
N MET A 140 -14.82 66.71 -12.14
CA MET A 140 -15.37 65.66 -12.99
C MET A 140 -16.83 65.95 -13.38
N ASN A 141 -17.22 65.56 -14.58
CA ASN A 141 -18.63 65.59 -14.99
C ASN A 141 -19.44 64.53 -14.22
N ASP A 142 -20.76 64.72 -14.09
CA ASP A 142 -21.63 63.81 -13.31
C ASP A 142 -21.53 62.33 -13.75
N ASP A 143 -21.36 62.09 -15.06
CA ASP A 143 -21.18 60.75 -15.62
C ASP A 143 -19.81 60.13 -15.24
N GLU A 144 -18.75 60.93 -15.29
CA GLU A 144 -17.39 60.51 -14.89
C GLU A 144 -17.32 60.24 -13.38
N TYR A 145 -17.99 61.07 -12.56
CA TYR A 145 -18.12 60.85 -11.13
C TYR A 145 -18.88 59.55 -10.83
N ALA A 146 -19.98 59.27 -11.53
CA ALA A 146 -20.72 58.03 -11.38
C ALA A 146 -19.87 56.79 -11.73
N GLU A 147 -19.05 56.88 -12.78
CA GLU A 147 -18.11 55.82 -13.14
C GLU A 147 -16.97 55.67 -12.13
N TRP A 148 -16.43 56.77 -11.61
CA TRP A 148 -15.41 56.77 -10.57
C TRP A 148 -15.93 56.11 -9.28
N VAL A 149 -17.15 56.42 -8.86
CA VAL A 149 -17.81 55.76 -7.71
C VAL A 149 -18.02 54.27 -7.98
N ARG A 150 -18.50 53.88 -9.17
CA ARG A 150 -18.66 52.45 -9.53
C ARG A 150 -17.31 51.72 -9.59
N ALA A 151 -16.26 52.36 -10.12
CA ALA A 151 -14.92 51.80 -10.20
C ALA A 151 -14.29 51.65 -8.81
N GLY A 152 -14.44 52.64 -7.92
CA GLY A 152 -14.03 52.57 -6.53
C GLY A 152 -14.76 51.47 -5.76
N MET A 153 -16.06 51.30 -6.00
CA MET A 153 -16.87 50.22 -5.43
C MET A 153 -16.44 48.84 -5.97
N ARG A 154 -16.15 48.70 -7.27
CA ARG A 154 -15.60 47.46 -7.86
C ARG A 154 -14.26 47.10 -7.23
N ARG A 155 -13.30 48.04 -7.15
CA ARG A 155 -11.99 47.80 -6.51
C ARG A 155 -12.13 47.35 -5.05
N LYS A 156 -13.05 47.94 -4.29
CA LYS A 156 -13.33 47.51 -2.90
C LYS A 156 -13.94 46.11 -2.84
N ARG A 157 -14.88 45.77 -3.73
CA ARG A 157 -15.51 44.44 -3.82
C ARG A 157 -14.50 43.37 -4.27
N ASP A 158 -13.69 43.68 -5.26
CA ASP A 158 -12.69 42.78 -5.83
C ASP A 158 -11.53 42.59 -4.84
N ALA A 159 -11.14 43.62 -4.10
CA ALA A 159 -10.18 43.49 -3.00
C ALA A 159 -10.71 42.63 -1.84
N ALA A 160 -12.00 42.75 -1.50
CA ALA A 160 -12.62 41.88 -0.50
C ALA A 160 -12.72 40.43 -1.00
N ALA A 161 -13.07 40.23 -2.27
CA ALA A 161 -13.11 38.91 -2.91
C ALA A 161 -11.72 38.26 -2.97
N HIS A 162 -10.67 39.03 -3.30
CA HIS A 162 -9.29 38.53 -3.30
C HIS A 162 -8.84 38.07 -1.91
N ARG A 163 -9.09 38.87 -0.87
CA ARG A 163 -8.76 38.49 0.51
C ARG A 163 -9.49 37.23 0.95
N GLU A 164 -10.76 37.08 0.57
CA GLU A 164 -11.53 35.87 0.87
C GLU A 164 -11.01 34.66 0.09
N GLN A 165 -10.65 34.84 -1.18
CA GLN A 165 -10.03 33.80 -2.00
C GLN A 165 -8.68 33.35 -1.42
N GLU A 166 -7.84 34.27 -0.94
CA GLU A 166 -6.58 33.94 -0.27
C GLU A 166 -6.81 33.16 1.02
N ARG A 167 -7.79 33.57 1.85
CA ARG A 167 -8.18 32.82 3.05
C ARG A 167 -8.61 31.40 2.71
N GLN A 168 -9.43 31.22 1.67
CA GLN A 168 -9.85 29.90 1.22
C GLN A 168 -8.68 29.07 0.69
N ARG A 169 -7.75 29.67 -0.05
CA ARG A 169 -6.54 28.98 -0.53
C ARG A 169 -5.66 28.52 0.63
N VAL A 170 -5.44 29.37 1.62
CA VAL A 170 -4.66 29.02 2.82
C VAL A 170 -5.33 27.89 3.60
N LEU A 171 -6.66 27.95 3.80
CA LEU A 171 -7.40 26.88 4.48
C LEU A 171 -7.35 25.55 3.72
N ARG A 172 -7.49 25.56 2.40
CA ARG A 172 -7.37 24.36 1.56
C ARG A 172 -5.97 23.79 1.59
N ALA A 173 -4.95 24.64 1.44
CA ALA A 173 -3.55 24.22 1.51
C ALA A 173 -3.21 23.62 2.89
N TRP A 174 -3.72 24.21 3.97
CA TRP A 174 -3.56 23.67 5.32
C TRP A 174 -4.24 22.31 5.47
N ALA A 175 -5.49 22.17 5.01
CA ALA A 175 -6.21 20.89 5.05
C ALA A 175 -5.51 19.80 4.22
N GLN A 176 -5.01 20.15 3.03
CA GLN A 176 -4.25 19.24 2.18
C GLN A 176 -2.92 18.82 2.83
N ALA A 177 -2.21 19.77 3.44
CA ALA A 177 -0.96 19.48 4.15
C ALA A 177 -1.18 18.54 5.34
N GLU A 178 -2.30 18.71 6.07
CA GLU A 178 -2.64 17.83 7.18
C GLU A 178 -2.99 16.41 6.71
N ILE A 179 -3.78 16.28 5.63
CA ILE A 179 -4.07 14.99 5.00
C ILE A 179 -2.78 14.32 4.53
N ALA A 180 -1.89 15.08 3.87
CA ALA A 180 -0.61 14.57 3.38
C ALA A 180 0.30 14.07 4.53
N ARG A 181 0.30 14.77 5.67
CA ARG A 181 1.03 14.33 6.88
C ARG A 181 0.48 13.01 7.41
N VAL A 182 -0.84 12.90 7.56
CA VAL A 182 -1.48 11.67 8.04
C VAL A 182 -1.19 10.51 7.10
N LEU A 183 -1.36 10.69 5.79
CA LEU A 183 -1.08 9.66 4.79
C LEU A 183 0.38 9.20 4.82
N LYS A 184 1.32 10.15 4.89
CA LYS A 184 2.76 9.83 5.00
C LYS A 184 3.06 9.02 6.27
N THR A 185 2.47 9.39 7.40
CA THR A 185 2.69 8.64 8.65
C THR A 185 2.10 7.23 8.60
N ASP A 186 0.94 7.05 7.95
CA ASP A 186 0.31 5.73 7.76
C ASP A 186 1.15 4.85 6.82
N GLU A 187 1.64 5.41 5.71
CA GLU A 187 2.52 4.72 4.78
C GLU A 187 3.84 4.28 5.45
N ASP A 188 4.48 5.18 6.21
CA ASP A 188 5.68 4.87 6.98
C ASP A 188 5.42 3.82 8.06
N ALA A 189 4.24 3.82 8.69
CA ALA A 189 3.84 2.79 9.63
C ALA A 189 3.64 1.43 8.93
N ARG A 190 3.01 1.39 7.75
CA ARG A 190 2.83 0.17 6.95
C ARG A 190 4.17 -0.39 6.49
N ARG A 191 5.10 0.47 6.05
CA ARG A 191 6.46 0.07 5.65
C ARG A 191 7.19 -0.56 6.82
N ARG A 192 7.21 0.11 7.99
CA ARG A 192 7.81 -0.44 9.22
C ARG A 192 7.18 -1.76 9.64
N ALA A 193 5.86 -1.86 9.61
CA ALA A 193 5.15 -3.09 9.95
C ALA A 193 5.49 -4.26 9.00
N ARG A 194 5.69 -4.00 7.70
CA ARG A 194 6.12 -5.02 6.73
C ARG A 194 7.55 -5.50 7.00
N HIS A 195 8.48 -4.59 7.26
CA HIS A 195 9.85 -4.95 7.63
C HIS A 195 9.89 -5.75 8.94
N GLU A 196 9.15 -5.30 9.96
CA GLU A 196 9.07 -6.01 11.24
C GLU A 196 8.52 -7.43 11.10
N ARG A 197 7.46 -7.61 10.31
CA ARG A 197 6.90 -8.96 10.05
C ARG A 197 7.90 -9.87 9.37
N LYS A 198 8.68 -9.36 8.40
CA LYS A 198 9.74 -10.16 7.74
C LYS A 198 10.84 -10.54 8.74
N ARG A 199 11.29 -9.57 9.54
CA ARG A 199 12.30 -9.81 10.59
C ARG A 199 11.83 -10.85 11.60
N ARG A 200 10.59 -10.75 12.07
CA ARG A 200 10.00 -11.70 13.02
C ARG A 200 9.93 -13.12 12.42
N ARG A 201 9.44 -13.26 11.18
CA ARG A 201 9.39 -14.56 10.50
C ARG A 201 10.78 -15.18 10.36
N HIS A 202 11.79 -14.37 10.08
CA HIS A 202 13.17 -14.83 9.99
C HIS A 202 13.72 -15.29 11.35
N ALA A 203 13.49 -14.50 12.41
CA ALA A 203 13.87 -14.88 13.76
C ALA A 203 13.18 -16.19 14.20
N ASP A 204 11.87 -16.30 13.97
CA ASP A 204 11.09 -17.51 14.27
C ASP A 204 11.64 -18.73 13.49
N ALA A 205 12.04 -18.54 12.22
CA ALA A 205 12.64 -19.60 11.40
C ALA A 205 14.04 -20.02 11.91
N LEU A 206 14.88 -19.08 12.35
CA LEU A 206 16.18 -19.40 12.95
C LEU A 206 16.03 -20.14 14.27
N ASP A 207 15.07 -19.76 15.10
CA ASP A 207 14.80 -20.44 16.37
C ASP A 207 14.26 -21.85 16.14
N ALA A 208 13.35 -22.04 15.18
CA ALA A 208 12.90 -23.35 14.74
C ALA A 208 14.07 -24.21 14.25
N TYR A 209 14.95 -23.66 13.40
CA TYR A 209 16.17 -24.35 12.93
C TYR A 209 17.06 -24.79 14.09
N LYS A 210 17.31 -23.91 15.08
CA LYS A 210 18.11 -24.24 16.27
C LYS A 210 17.45 -25.35 17.09
N GLN A 211 16.14 -25.29 17.29
CA GLN A 211 15.38 -26.30 18.05
C GLN A 211 15.39 -27.66 17.34
N CYS A 212 15.15 -27.70 16.03
CA CYS A 212 15.25 -28.92 15.24
C CYS A 212 16.64 -29.55 15.35
N TRP A 213 17.71 -28.73 15.38
CA TRP A 213 19.07 -29.25 15.53
C TRP A 213 19.36 -29.82 16.90
N VAL A 214 18.84 -29.19 17.96
CA VAL A 214 18.94 -29.74 19.32
C VAL A 214 18.17 -31.07 19.40
N GLY A 215 16.94 -31.10 18.89
CA GLY A 215 16.12 -32.32 18.84
C GLY A 215 16.81 -33.46 18.09
N LEU A 216 17.41 -33.17 16.92
CA LEU A 216 18.16 -34.13 16.12
C LEU A 216 19.37 -34.73 16.86
N LEU A 217 20.06 -33.93 17.66
CA LEU A 217 21.22 -34.37 18.43
C LEU A 217 20.83 -35.12 19.72
N GLU A 218 19.69 -34.79 20.29
CA GLU A 218 19.15 -35.43 21.50
C GLU A 218 18.41 -36.73 21.20
N SER A 219 17.80 -36.85 20.02
CA SER A 219 17.14 -38.05 19.53
C SER A 219 18.17 -39.15 19.27
N LYS A 220 18.60 -39.83 20.33
CA LYS A 220 19.35 -41.10 20.26
C LYS A 220 18.43 -42.28 19.91
N SER A 221 17.40 -42.04 19.10
CA SER A 221 16.49 -43.07 18.63
C SER A 221 17.28 -44.09 17.83
N LYS A 222 17.18 -45.36 18.25
CA LYS A 222 17.91 -46.48 17.63
C LYS A 222 17.33 -46.89 16.27
N SER A 223 16.21 -46.31 15.84
CA SER A 223 15.59 -46.57 14.54
C SER A 223 16.02 -45.51 13.52
N ALA A 224 16.50 -45.98 12.37
CA ALA A 224 17.03 -45.16 11.28
C ALA A 224 15.89 -44.63 10.40
N ASP A 225 15.06 -43.76 10.96
CA ASP A 225 13.84 -43.27 10.31
C ASP A 225 13.93 -41.83 9.80
N LEU A 226 15.05 -41.14 10.01
CA LEU A 226 15.21 -39.76 9.54
C LEU A 226 15.39 -39.72 8.02
N GLY A 227 14.63 -38.85 7.37
CA GLY A 227 14.79 -38.50 5.97
C GLY A 227 15.56 -37.20 5.76
N PHE A 228 15.77 -36.85 4.49
CA PHE A 228 16.44 -35.65 4.03
C PHE A 228 15.71 -34.39 4.48
N GLY A 229 14.37 -34.41 4.48
CA GLY A 229 13.54 -33.29 4.93
C GLY A 229 13.53 -33.06 6.44
N ASP A 230 13.92 -34.06 7.24
CA ASP A 230 13.95 -33.96 8.71
C ASP A 230 15.22 -33.26 9.21
N ILE A 231 16.22 -33.12 8.34
CA ILE A 231 17.47 -32.44 8.64
C ILE A 231 17.23 -30.94 8.46
N PRO A 232 17.40 -30.11 9.50
CA PRO A 232 17.22 -28.67 9.35
C PRO A 232 18.40 -28.08 8.59
N TRP A 233 18.24 -27.97 7.28
CA TRP A 233 19.18 -27.29 6.40
C TRP A 233 19.12 -25.77 6.63
N PRO A 234 20.25 -25.04 6.53
CA PRO A 234 20.28 -23.59 6.70
C PRO A 234 19.77 -22.88 5.43
N VAL A 235 18.53 -23.14 5.02
CA VAL A 235 17.88 -22.66 3.79
C VAL A 235 16.45 -22.22 4.16
N PRO A 236 15.90 -21.14 3.55
CA PRO A 236 14.58 -20.63 3.93
C PRO A 236 13.42 -21.59 3.66
N ASP A 237 13.54 -22.46 2.65
CA ASP A 237 12.48 -23.37 2.22
C ASP A 237 12.75 -24.79 2.74
N ILE A 238 11.72 -25.40 3.35
CA ILE A 238 11.76 -26.78 3.88
C ILE A 238 10.61 -27.56 3.23
N PRO A 239 10.86 -28.75 2.64
CA PRO A 239 12.16 -29.41 2.45
C PRO A 239 12.92 -28.82 1.24
N PRO A 240 14.24 -28.57 1.35
CA PRO A 240 15.00 -28.04 0.23
C PRO A 240 15.34 -29.13 -0.78
N ASP A 241 15.43 -28.78 -2.06
CA ASP A 241 16.13 -29.62 -3.04
C ASP A 241 17.64 -29.42 -2.92
N LEU A 242 18.44 -30.43 -3.30
CA LEU A 242 19.91 -30.34 -3.31
C LEU A 242 20.43 -29.12 -4.09
N SER A 243 19.74 -28.73 -5.16
CA SER A 243 20.07 -27.56 -5.98
C SER A 243 19.78 -26.22 -5.31
N GLN A 244 18.91 -26.18 -4.29
CA GLN A 244 18.58 -24.96 -3.55
C GLN A 244 19.62 -24.61 -2.49
N ILE A 245 20.49 -25.56 -2.13
CA ILE A 245 21.60 -25.36 -1.19
C ILE A 245 22.72 -24.58 -1.88
N THR A 246 22.50 -23.28 -2.05
CA THR A 246 23.44 -22.33 -2.66
C THR A 246 24.06 -21.42 -1.60
N ALA A 247 25.22 -20.83 -1.90
CA ALA A 247 25.86 -19.85 -1.01
C ALA A 247 24.94 -18.66 -0.72
N GLU A 248 24.17 -18.21 -1.71
CA GLU A 248 23.19 -17.13 -1.56
C GLU A 248 22.07 -17.51 -0.59
N ALA A 249 21.44 -18.68 -0.78
CA ALA A 249 20.35 -19.14 0.08
C ALA A 249 20.83 -19.34 1.53
N VAL A 250 22.01 -19.95 1.72
CA VAL A 250 22.62 -20.14 3.04
C VAL A 250 22.94 -18.79 3.68
N SER A 251 23.47 -17.82 2.92
CA SER A 251 23.77 -16.50 3.44
C SER A 251 22.51 -15.70 3.80
N ALA A 252 21.44 -15.79 3.00
CA ALA A 252 20.17 -15.11 3.25
C ALA A 252 19.45 -15.70 4.47
N PHE A 253 19.56 -17.02 4.66
CA PHE A 253 19.01 -17.68 5.83
C PHE A 253 19.79 -17.35 7.10
N LEU A 254 21.11 -17.45 7.09
CA LEU A 254 21.92 -17.19 8.28
C LEU A 254 22.03 -15.69 8.61
N PHE A 255 22.00 -14.82 7.59
CA PHE A 255 22.20 -13.38 7.75
C PHE A 255 20.99 -12.61 7.24
N PHE A 256 20.04 -12.33 8.12
CA PHE A 256 19.03 -11.33 7.79
C PHE A 256 19.67 -9.94 7.73
N PRO A 257 19.29 -9.08 6.78
CA PRO A 257 19.72 -7.69 6.77
C PRO A 257 19.21 -6.97 8.03
N GLU A 258 20.05 -6.89 9.06
CA GLU A 258 19.74 -6.17 10.28
C GLU A 258 20.14 -4.70 10.12
N GLU A 259 19.17 -3.87 9.76
CA GLU A 259 19.31 -2.42 9.69
C GLU A 259 19.67 -1.88 11.09
N GLY A 260 20.81 -1.18 11.20
CA GLY A 260 21.22 -0.49 12.44
C GLY A 260 22.43 -1.05 13.18
N LEU A 261 22.96 -2.22 12.82
CA LEU A 261 24.25 -2.69 13.35
C LEU A 261 25.44 -2.07 12.61
N ASP A 262 26.51 -1.77 13.35
CA ASP A 262 27.79 -1.35 12.77
C ASP A 262 28.38 -2.47 11.91
N GLU A 263 28.98 -2.12 10.77
CA GLU A 263 29.49 -3.11 9.80
C GLU A 263 30.56 -4.03 10.41
N ALA A 264 31.35 -3.51 11.36
CA ALA A 264 32.34 -4.28 12.11
C ALA A 264 31.70 -5.30 13.06
N GLU A 265 30.57 -4.97 13.69
CA GLU A 265 29.82 -5.92 14.53
C GLU A 265 29.16 -6.99 13.67
N ARG A 266 28.52 -6.58 12.57
CA ARG A 266 27.96 -7.52 11.58
C ARG A 266 29.02 -8.49 11.07
N GLY A 267 30.23 -8.00 10.74
CA GLY A 267 31.33 -8.84 10.28
C GLY A 267 31.73 -9.92 11.29
N ARG A 268 31.80 -9.56 12.59
CA ARG A 268 32.13 -10.49 13.67
C ARG A 268 31.04 -11.55 13.86
N THR A 269 29.78 -11.13 14.04
CA THR A 269 28.66 -12.04 14.25
C THR A 269 28.49 -13.00 13.07
N ARG A 270 28.63 -12.50 11.83
CA ARG A 270 28.54 -13.35 10.63
C ARG A 270 29.63 -14.41 10.58
N LYS A 271 30.87 -14.05 10.92
CA LYS A 271 32.01 -14.98 10.95
C LYS A 271 31.85 -16.06 12.02
N GLU A 272 31.30 -15.70 13.18
CA GLU A 272 30.98 -16.64 14.26
C GLU A 272 29.88 -17.62 13.85
N GLU A 273 28.82 -17.14 13.22
CA GLU A 273 27.72 -17.99 12.70
C GLU A 273 28.21 -18.95 11.59
N LEU A 274 29.07 -18.50 10.66
CA LEU A 274 29.67 -19.38 9.64
C LEU A 274 30.54 -20.46 10.28
N ARG A 275 31.36 -20.11 11.27
CA ARG A 275 32.19 -21.09 11.97
C ARG A 275 31.32 -22.08 12.75
N GLY A 276 30.27 -21.61 13.40
CA GLY A 276 29.31 -22.45 14.12
C GLY A 276 28.61 -23.44 13.19
N THR A 277 28.14 -22.98 12.03
CA THR A 277 27.49 -23.84 11.02
C THR A 277 28.47 -24.79 10.34
N MET A 278 29.69 -24.36 10.03
CA MET A 278 30.78 -25.21 9.54
C MET A 278 31.05 -26.37 10.50
N LEU A 279 31.14 -26.09 11.80
CA LEU A 279 31.38 -27.12 12.81
C LEU A 279 30.23 -28.13 12.95
N ARG A 280 29.00 -27.71 12.64
CA ARG A 280 27.80 -28.56 12.66
C ARG A 280 27.73 -29.47 11.44
N PHE A 281 28.04 -28.94 10.25
CA PHE A 281 27.95 -29.65 8.98
C PHE A 281 29.28 -30.28 8.51
N HIS A 282 30.34 -30.20 9.31
CA HIS A 282 31.63 -30.80 8.98
C HIS A 282 31.47 -32.29 8.65
N PRO A 283 31.97 -32.77 7.50
CA PRO A 283 31.67 -34.12 6.99
C PRO A 283 31.97 -35.21 8.03
N ASP A 284 33.13 -35.15 8.68
CA ASP A 284 33.52 -36.12 9.72
C ASP A 284 32.52 -36.20 10.90
N LYS A 285 32.16 -35.07 11.51
CA LYS A 285 31.25 -35.04 12.66
C LYS A 285 29.81 -35.35 12.28
N PHE A 286 29.40 -34.90 11.10
CA PHE A 286 28.06 -35.09 10.57
C PHE A 286 27.83 -36.56 10.19
N GLU A 287 28.81 -37.20 9.53
CA GLU A 287 28.77 -38.62 9.20
C GLU A 287 28.77 -39.52 10.44
N GLY A 288 29.52 -39.16 11.49
CA GLY A 288 29.53 -39.96 12.72
C GLY A 288 28.25 -39.85 13.56
N ARG A 289 27.52 -38.73 13.48
CA ARG A 289 26.38 -38.43 14.36
C ARG A 289 25.01 -38.56 13.70
N VAL A 290 24.87 -38.07 12.48
CA VAL A 290 23.57 -37.91 11.79
C VAL A 290 23.31 -39.06 10.82
N ILE A 291 24.28 -39.41 9.96
CA ILE A 291 24.11 -40.47 8.94
C ILE A 291 23.64 -41.82 9.49
N PRO A 292 24.07 -42.30 10.68
CA PRO A 292 23.58 -43.57 11.22
C PRO A 292 22.07 -43.56 11.52
N GLN A 293 21.50 -42.39 11.79
CA GLN A 293 20.08 -42.19 12.09
C GLN A 293 19.22 -41.99 10.82
N VAL A 294 19.85 -41.78 9.67
CA VAL A 294 19.18 -41.55 8.38
C VAL A 294 18.89 -42.88 7.68
N LYS A 295 17.72 -42.95 7.03
CA LYS A 295 17.30 -44.07 6.18
C LYS A 295 18.38 -44.40 5.15
N HIS A 296 18.66 -45.69 4.96
CA HIS A 296 19.75 -46.14 4.09
C HIS A 296 19.67 -45.55 2.66
N GLU A 297 18.47 -45.43 2.11
CA GLU A 297 18.19 -44.91 0.76
C GLU A 297 18.55 -43.42 0.62
N GLU A 298 18.42 -42.64 1.69
CA GLU A 298 18.60 -41.19 1.66
C GLU A 298 19.98 -40.74 2.16
N ARG A 299 20.80 -41.65 2.71
CA ARG A 299 22.15 -41.35 3.21
C ARG A 299 23.04 -40.67 2.17
N ALA A 300 22.94 -41.09 0.91
CA ALA A 300 23.72 -40.50 -0.18
C ALA A 300 23.33 -39.03 -0.43
N ALA A 301 22.03 -38.76 -0.54
CA ALA A 301 21.50 -37.41 -0.72
C ALA A 301 21.84 -36.51 0.49
N VAL A 302 21.69 -37.01 1.71
CA VAL A 302 22.02 -36.28 2.94
C VAL A 302 23.51 -35.94 3.02
N ARG A 303 24.39 -36.87 2.67
CA ARG A 303 25.85 -36.61 2.60
C ARG A 303 26.16 -35.55 1.56
N GLU A 304 25.54 -35.62 0.39
CA GLU A 304 25.70 -34.62 -0.67
C GLU A 304 25.22 -33.23 -0.21
N GLY A 305 24.06 -33.15 0.45
CA GLY A 305 23.52 -31.91 1.01
C GLY A 305 24.46 -31.30 2.06
N ALA A 306 24.99 -32.10 2.98
CA ALA A 306 25.97 -31.62 3.98
C ALA A 306 27.27 -31.10 3.34
N ASN A 307 27.74 -31.79 2.30
CA ASN A 307 28.88 -31.33 1.51
C ASN A 307 28.57 -30.04 0.74
N ALA A 308 27.37 -29.89 0.19
CA ALA A 308 26.92 -28.67 -0.47
C ALA A 308 26.89 -27.48 0.50
N VAL A 309 26.37 -27.67 1.72
CA VAL A 309 26.40 -26.65 2.78
C VAL A 309 27.84 -26.28 3.14
N THR A 310 28.72 -27.26 3.31
CA THR A 310 30.13 -27.01 3.64
C THR A 310 30.84 -26.23 2.55
N ARG A 311 30.62 -26.55 1.27
CA ARG A 311 31.15 -25.79 0.13
C ARG A 311 30.60 -24.36 0.12
N ALA A 312 29.29 -24.19 0.33
CA ALA A 312 28.65 -22.88 0.39
C ALA A 312 29.23 -22.00 1.51
N ILE A 313 29.38 -22.54 2.73
CA ILE A 313 29.98 -21.82 3.85
C ILE A 313 31.45 -21.48 3.57
N THR A 314 32.21 -22.40 2.99
CA THR A 314 33.62 -22.16 2.64
C THR A 314 33.75 -21.02 1.62
N ALA A 315 32.89 -20.99 0.60
CA ALA A 315 32.83 -19.89 -0.36
C ALA A 315 32.50 -18.55 0.31
N LEU A 316 31.51 -18.52 1.22
CA LEU A 316 31.15 -17.31 1.99
C LEU A 316 32.25 -16.82 2.93
N MET A 317 33.05 -17.74 3.48
CA MET A 317 34.20 -17.39 4.32
C MET A 317 35.36 -16.84 3.49
N ALA A 318 35.57 -17.35 2.28
CA ALA A 318 36.61 -16.90 1.35
C ALA A 318 36.31 -15.50 0.78
N ASP A 319 35.10 -15.30 0.25
CA ASP A 319 34.65 -14.03 -0.35
C ASP A 319 34.83 -12.81 0.57
N ARG A 320 34.76 -13.02 1.89
CA ARG A 320 34.91 -11.95 2.89
C ARG A 320 36.29 -11.90 3.54
N GLY A 321 37.12 -12.91 3.31
CA GLY A 321 38.52 -12.91 3.73
C GLY A 321 39.36 -11.90 2.95
N ASP A 322 38.92 -11.54 1.74
CA ASP A 322 39.63 -10.63 0.84
C ASP A 322 39.30 -9.13 1.06
N ILE A 323 38.51 -8.78 2.08
CA ILE A 323 38.19 -7.38 2.44
C ILE A 323 39.03 -6.90 3.65
N THR A 324 40.27 -7.37 3.76
CA THR A 324 41.26 -6.84 4.73
C THR A 324 42.30 -5.98 4.03
#